data_AF-A0A292SRF4-F1
#
_entry.id   AF-A0A292SRF4-F1
#
_cell.length_a   1.000
_cell.length_b   1.000
_cell.length_c   1.000
_cell.angle_alpha   90.00
_cell.angle_beta   90.00
_cell.angle_gamma   90.00
#
_symmetry.space_group_name_H-M   'P 1'
#
loop_
_entity.id
_entity.type
_entity.pdbx_description
1 polymer ?
#
loop_
_entity_poly.entity_id
_entity_poly.type
_entity_poly.pdbx_seq_one_letter_code
_entity_poly.pdbx_strand_id
1 'polypeptide(L)'
;MYKKDNIIAILGFISLCCLSLKCNIKITENDITNFITFLSIYTGFLATSFSIMSGNTQIKKLRKIKDSENPALTLLHRLTKYYQFVFIVSLLTILLLLLTNMLNIFLITNIIILGLMFLILYSSYTVIKILFDIFTGKIVVENI
;
A
#
# COMPACT_ATOMS: atom_id res chain seq x y z
N MET A 1 -7.39 -1.92 6.22
CA MET A 1 -6.36 -1.83 7.28
C MET A 1 -6.98 -1.90 8.68
N TYR A 2 -6.19 -2.30 9.67
CA TYR A 2 -6.58 -2.26 11.08
C TYR A 2 -6.48 -0.85 11.66
N LYS A 3 -7.22 -0.59 12.76
CA LYS A 3 -7.29 0.75 13.36
C LYS A 3 -5.90 1.28 13.76
N LYS A 4 -5.06 0.43 14.36
CA LYS A 4 -3.68 0.79 14.75
C LYS A 4 -2.84 1.20 13.55
N ASP A 5 -2.84 0.39 12.49
CA ASP A 5 -2.08 0.67 11.28
C ASP A 5 -2.60 1.90 10.53
N ASN A 6 -3.92 2.13 10.56
CA ASN A 6 -4.52 3.36 10.03
C ASN A 6 -4.01 4.60 10.76
N ILE A 7 -3.94 4.56 12.10
CA ILE A 7 -3.45 5.68 12.90
C ILE A 7 -1.98 5.97 12.56
N ILE A 8 -1.14 4.94 12.50
CA ILE A 8 0.28 5.09 12.14
C ILE A 8 0.42 5.66 10.73
N ALA A 9 -0.36 5.15 9.77
CA ALA A 9 -0.34 5.61 8.39
C ALA A 9 -0.77 7.07 8.26
N ILE A 10 -1.82 7.48 8.98
CA ILE A 10 -2.29 8.88 9.01
C ILE A 10 -1.25 9.79 9.67
N LEU A 11 -0.67 9.37 10.80
CA LEU A 11 0.37 10.14 11.49
C LEU A 11 1.62 10.30 10.61
N GLY A 12 2.04 9.23 9.93
CA GLY A 12 3.15 9.27 8.98
C GLY A 12 2.86 10.16 7.78
N PHE A 13 1.64 10.09 7.22
CA PHE A 13 1.18 10.99 6.16
C PHE A 13 1.27 12.46 6.60
N ILE A 14 0.69 12.81 7.75
CA ILE A 14 0.71 14.18 8.27
C ILE A 14 2.14 14.63 8.53
N SER A 15 2.97 13.77 9.14
CA SER A 15 4.37 14.07 9.44
C SER A 15 5.16 14.42 8.17
N LEU A 16 5.02 13.61 7.11
CA LEU A 16 5.69 13.86 5.84
C LEU A 16 5.16 15.10 5.13
N CYS A 17 3.86 15.36 5.20
CA CYS A 17 3.28 16.59 4.69
C CYS A 17 3.87 17.82 5.41
N CYS A 18 3.97 17.78 6.74
CA CYS A 18 4.59 18.85 7.53
C CYS A 18 6.09 19.01 7.24
N LEU A 19 6.83 17.92 7.06
CA LEU A 19 8.24 17.96 6.69
C LEU A 19 8.44 18.54 5.29
N SER A 20 7.61 18.13 4.33
CA SER A 20 7.62 18.66 2.97
C SER A 20 7.40 20.18 2.95
N LEU A 21 6.48 20.68 3.79
CA LEU A 21 6.23 22.12 3.95
C LEU A 21 7.46 22.86 4.49
N LYS A 22 8.16 22.29 5.47
CA LYS A 22 9.35 22.91 6.08
C LYS A 22 10.58 22.87 5.15
N CYS A 23 10.77 21.78 4.42
CA CYS A 23 11.94 21.58 3.58
C CYS A 23 11.78 22.15 2.16
N ASN A 24 10.61 22.67 1.79
CA ASN A 24 10.30 23.20 0.46
C ASN A 24 10.69 22.23 -0.66
N ILE A 25 10.31 20.95 -0.49
CA ILE A 25 10.61 19.90 -1.46
C ILE A 25 9.86 20.20 -2.75
N LYS A 26 10.60 20.35 -3.86
CA LYS A 26 10.04 20.56 -5.18
C LYS A 26 10.16 19.27 -5.98
N ILE A 27 9.01 18.72 -6.37
CA ILE A 27 8.94 17.62 -7.33
C ILE A 27 8.96 18.24 -8.72
N THR A 28 9.87 17.78 -9.58
CA THR A 28 9.95 18.23 -10.97
C THR A 28 8.97 17.47 -11.85
N GLU A 29 8.65 17.99 -13.04
CA GLU A 29 7.80 17.28 -14.01
C GLU A 29 8.39 15.92 -14.42
N ASN A 30 9.73 15.83 -14.48
CA ASN A 30 10.42 14.57 -14.75
C ASN A 30 10.19 13.56 -13.62
N ASP A 31 10.21 14.01 -12.36
CA ASP A 31 9.91 13.15 -11.21
C ASP A 31 8.46 12.67 -11.24
N ILE A 32 7.50 13.54 -11.56
CA ILE A 32 6.08 13.19 -11.71
C ILE A 32 5.92 12.08 -12.76
N THR A 33 6.55 12.26 -13.92
CA THR A 33 6.51 11.26 -15.01
C THR A 33 7.11 9.92 -14.57
N ASN A 34 8.26 9.95 -13.91
CA ASN A 34 8.91 8.77 -13.36
C ASN A 34 8.05 8.06 -12.31
N PHE A 35 7.38 8.82 -11.43
CA PHE A 35 6.46 8.28 -10.44
C PHE A 35 5.22 7.65 -11.08
N ILE A 36 4.63 8.27 -12.10
CA ILE A 36 3.51 7.67 -12.85
C ILE A 36 3.93 6.33 -13.44
N THR A 37 5.08 6.27 -14.11
CA THR A 37 5.60 5.04 -14.70
C THR A 37 5.85 3.97 -13.65
N PHE A 38 6.58 4.31 -12.58
CA PHE A 38 6.87 3.39 -11.48
C PHE A 38 5.58 2.85 -10.85
N LEU A 39 4.64 3.72 -10.49
CA LEU A 39 3.38 3.32 -9.87
C LEU A 39 2.50 2.50 -10.80
N SER A 40 2.52 2.77 -12.10
CA SER A 40 1.75 1.99 -13.08
C SER A 40 2.26 0.55 -13.16
N ILE A 41 3.58 0.39 -13.25
CA ILE A 41 4.24 -0.92 -13.22
C ILE A 41 3.95 -1.63 -11.88
N TYR A 42 4.16 -0.93 -10.77
CA TYR A 42 3.93 -1.45 -9.43
C TYR A 42 2.47 -1.88 -9.21
N THR A 43 1.51 -1.09 -9.66
CA THR A 43 0.07 -1.39 -9.58
C THR A 43 -0.29 -2.60 -10.44
N GLY A 44 0.31 -2.73 -11.62
CA GLY A 44 0.19 -3.93 -12.46
C GLY A 44 0.67 -5.19 -11.73
N PHE A 45 1.86 -5.13 -11.12
CA PHE A 45 2.36 -6.25 -10.31
C PHE A 45 1.50 -6.55 -9.09
N LEU A 46 0.95 -5.53 -8.42
CA LEU A 46 -0.01 -5.71 -7.32
C LEU A 46 -1.26 -6.45 -7.77
N ALA A 47 -1.85 -6.05 -8.90
CA ALA A 47 -3.04 -6.71 -9.44
C ALA A 47 -2.76 -8.18 -9.79
N THR A 48 -1.64 -8.46 -10.47
CA THR A 48 -1.24 -9.83 -10.79
C THR A 48 -0.99 -10.65 -9.53
N SER A 49 -0.28 -10.10 -8.55
CA SER A 49 0.00 -10.77 -7.26
C SER A 49 -1.29 -11.10 -6.52
N PHE A 50 -2.24 -10.16 -6.49
CA PHE A 50 -3.55 -10.36 -5.87
C PHE A 50 -4.39 -11.43 -6.59
N SER A 51 -4.32 -11.47 -7.92
CA SER A 51 -5.01 -12.49 -8.73
C SER A 51 -4.45 -13.89 -8.47
N ILE A 52 -3.13 -14.05 -8.50
CA ILE A 52 -2.43 -15.31 -8.16
C ILE A 52 -2.80 -15.74 -6.74
N MET A 53 -2.77 -14.80 -5.79
CA MET A 53 -3.08 -15.07 -4.40
C MET A 53 -4.53 -15.56 -4.21
N SER A 54 -5.47 -14.98 -4.94
CA SER A 54 -6.89 -15.35 -4.88
C SER A 54 -7.19 -16.71 -5.52
N GLY A 55 -6.41 -17.09 -6.54
CA GLY A 55 -6.51 -18.39 -7.22
C GLY A 55 -5.89 -19.56 -6.42
N ASN A 56 -4.86 -19.30 -5.61
CA ASN A 56 -4.09 -20.34 -4.94
C ASN A 56 -4.88 -21.05 -3.81
N THR A 57 -4.96 -22.39 -3.89
CA THR A 57 -5.67 -23.25 -2.93
C THR A 57 -5.04 -23.25 -1.54
N GLN A 58 -3.72 -23.09 -1.42
CA GLN A 58 -3.03 -22.98 -0.13
C GLN A 58 -3.41 -21.69 0.60
N ILE A 59 -3.53 -20.58 -0.12
CA ILE A 59 -3.93 -19.29 0.45
C ILE A 59 -5.40 -19.29 0.88
N LYS A 60 -6.27 -20.07 0.21
CA LYS A 60 -7.66 -20.25 0.68
C LYS A 60 -7.74 -20.90 2.06
N LYS A 61 -6.73 -21.68 2.50
CA LYS A 61 -6.66 -22.21 3.87
C LYS A 61 -6.57 -21.11 4.92
N LEU A 62 -6.02 -19.94 4.59
CA LEU A 62 -5.96 -18.76 5.48
C LEU A 62 -7.35 -18.23 5.87
N ARG A 63 -8.44 -18.62 5.18
CA ARG A 63 -9.82 -18.33 5.62
C ARG A 63 -10.19 -19.04 6.91
N LYS A 64 -9.53 -20.14 7.25
CA LYS A 64 -9.80 -20.90 8.48
C LYS A 64 -8.98 -20.41 9.67
N ILE A 65 -7.90 -19.66 9.40
CA ILE A 65 -6.99 -19.13 10.42
C ILE A 65 -7.48 -17.75 10.86
N LYS A 66 -7.82 -17.63 12.16
CA LYS A 66 -8.13 -16.34 12.78
C LYS A 66 -6.88 -15.47 12.84
N ASP A 67 -7.06 -14.17 12.66
CA ASP A 67 -5.99 -13.20 12.83
C ASP A 67 -5.61 -13.07 14.31
N SER A 68 -4.32 -13.06 14.62
CA SER A 68 -3.79 -12.93 15.97
C SER A 68 -4.00 -11.53 16.57
N GLU A 69 -4.08 -10.50 15.72
CA GLU A 69 -4.31 -9.11 16.14
C GLU A 69 -5.79 -8.74 16.16
N ASN A 70 -6.64 -9.42 15.37
CA ASN A 70 -8.08 -9.22 15.39
C ASN A 70 -8.86 -10.54 15.19
N PRO A 71 -9.27 -11.23 16.27
CA PRO A 71 -9.89 -12.55 16.18
C PRO A 71 -11.30 -12.54 15.53
N ALA A 72 -11.89 -11.37 15.29
CA ALA A 72 -13.13 -11.24 14.54
C ALA A 72 -12.92 -11.43 13.02
N LEU A 73 -11.68 -11.33 12.53
CA LEU A 73 -11.33 -11.42 11.13
C LEU A 73 -10.39 -12.60 10.86
N THR A 74 -10.42 -13.10 9.64
CA THR A 74 -9.49 -14.13 9.17
C THR A 74 -8.24 -13.48 8.60
N LEU A 75 -7.15 -14.23 8.58
CA LEU A 75 -5.88 -13.76 8.07
C LEU A 75 -5.96 -13.42 6.57
N LEU A 76 -6.73 -14.20 5.79
CA LEU A 76 -7.03 -13.86 4.39
C LEU A 76 -7.78 -12.51 4.29
N HIS A 77 -8.75 -12.26 5.16
CA HIS A 77 -9.52 -11.01 5.12
C HIS A 77 -8.64 -9.80 5.42
N ARG A 78 -7.68 -9.93 6.35
CA ARG A 78 -6.66 -8.92 6.57
C ARG A 78 -5.87 -8.70 5.30
N LEU A 79 -5.24 -9.74 4.76
CA LEU A 79 -4.40 -9.65 3.57
C LEU A 79 -5.12 -9.01 2.38
N THR A 80 -6.34 -9.45 2.07
CA THR A 80 -7.19 -8.88 1.02
C THR A 80 -7.48 -7.40 1.25
N LYS A 81 -7.81 -7.00 2.49
CA LYS A 81 -8.08 -5.59 2.81
C LYS A 81 -6.86 -4.69 2.63
N TYR A 82 -5.64 -5.19 2.87
CA TYR A 82 -4.43 -4.40 2.67
C TYR A 82 -4.10 -4.32 1.18
N TYR A 83 -4.18 -5.42 0.44
CA TYR A 83 -4.01 -5.42 -1.02
C TYR A 83 -4.97 -4.45 -1.71
N GLN A 84 -6.27 -4.51 -1.38
CA GLN A 84 -7.27 -3.60 -1.93
C GLN A 84 -6.97 -2.14 -1.57
N PHE A 85 -6.55 -1.87 -0.34
CA PHE A 85 -6.17 -0.52 0.07
C PHE A 85 -4.99 0.00 -0.73
N VAL A 86 -3.88 -0.76 -0.84
CA VAL A 86 -2.69 -0.32 -1.58
C VAL A 86 -3.05 -0.08 -3.04
N PHE A 87 -3.85 -0.97 -3.64
CA PHE A 87 -4.27 -0.88 -5.04
C PHE A 87 -5.15 0.35 -5.32
N ILE A 88 -6.12 0.64 -4.45
CA ILE A 88 -6.98 1.82 -4.60
C ILE A 88 -6.15 3.10 -4.41
N VAL A 89 -5.28 3.15 -3.39
CA VAL A 89 -4.43 4.31 -3.13
C VAL A 89 -3.45 4.52 -4.28
N SER A 90 -2.85 3.46 -4.84
CA SER A 90 -1.95 3.59 -5.98
C SER A 90 -2.66 4.11 -7.23
N LEU A 91 -3.86 3.60 -7.54
CA LEU A 91 -4.69 4.12 -8.64
C LEU A 91 -5.07 5.59 -8.43
N LEU A 92 -5.55 5.97 -7.24
CA LEU A 92 -5.89 7.36 -6.93
C LEU A 92 -4.66 8.27 -7.05
N THR A 93 -3.49 7.78 -6.66
CA THR A 93 -2.25 8.55 -6.76
C THR A 93 -1.79 8.72 -8.20
N ILE A 94 -1.92 7.69 -9.03
CA ILE A 94 -1.68 7.80 -10.48
C ILE A 94 -2.62 8.83 -11.10
N LEU A 95 -3.93 8.76 -10.80
CA LEU A 95 -4.91 9.71 -11.30
C LEU A 95 -4.59 11.14 -10.86
N LEU A 96 -4.21 11.33 -9.59
CA LEU A 96 -3.81 12.64 -9.08
C LEU A 96 -2.56 13.16 -9.80
N LEU A 97 -1.53 12.34 -9.97
CA LEU A 97 -0.30 12.71 -10.69
C LEU A 97 -0.60 13.11 -12.15
N LEU A 98 -1.48 12.38 -12.83
CA LEU A 98 -1.93 12.72 -14.18
C LEU A 98 -2.67 14.06 -14.22
N LEU A 99 -3.61 14.30 -13.31
CA LEU A 99 -4.33 15.57 -13.21
C LEU A 99 -3.38 16.74 -12.90
N THR A 100 -2.40 16.50 -12.04
CA THR A 100 -1.36 17.49 -11.69
C THR A 100 -0.57 17.90 -12.91
N ASN A 101 -0.13 16.91 -13.70
CA ASN A 101 0.62 17.11 -14.93
C ASN A 101 -0.19 17.83 -16.01
N MET A 102 -1.51 17.60 -16.07
CA MET A 102 -2.39 18.27 -17.03
C MET A 102 -2.79 19.70 -16.64
N LEU A 103 -2.99 19.97 -15.34
CA LEU A 103 -3.52 21.23 -14.84
C LEU A 103 -2.44 22.19 -14.32
N ASN A 104 -1.16 21.76 -14.30
CA ASN A 104 -0.02 22.55 -13.79
C ASN A 104 -0.20 23.05 -12.34
N ILE A 105 -0.89 22.27 -11.50
CA ILE A 105 -1.12 22.60 -10.08
C ILE A 105 0.03 22.01 -9.25
N PHE A 106 1.16 22.72 -9.10
CA PHE A 106 2.36 22.10 -8.51
C PHE A 106 2.46 22.20 -6.98
N LEU A 107 2.04 23.31 -6.35
CA LEU A 107 2.50 23.63 -4.99
C LEU A 107 1.83 22.79 -3.88
N ILE A 108 0.50 22.72 -3.87
CA ILE A 108 -0.25 21.89 -2.90
C ILE A 108 -0.05 20.40 -3.23
N THR A 109 0.12 20.09 -4.50
CA THR A 109 0.11 18.71 -4.96
C THR A 109 1.41 17.98 -4.64
N ASN A 110 2.56 18.66 -4.62
CA ASN A 110 3.83 18.05 -4.21
C ASN A 110 3.78 17.44 -2.80
N ILE A 111 3.15 18.14 -1.86
CA ILE A 111 3.00 17.71 -0.47
C ILE A 111 2.11 16.47 -0.40
N ILE A 112 0.98 16.50 -1.11
CA ILE A 112 0.02 15.40 -1.15
C ILE A 112 0.65 14.16 -1.81
N ILE A 113 1.40 14.34 -2.90
CA ILE A 113 2.10 13.25 -3.62
C ILE A 113 3.06 12.51 -2.68
N LEU A 114 3.88 13.23 -1.91
CA LEU A 114 4.83 12.61 -0.97
C LEU A 114 4.11 11.81 0.13
N GLY A 115 3.04 12.38 0.69
CA GLY A 115 2.22 11.67 1.67
C GLY A 115 1.60 10.40 1.09
N LEU A 116 1.06 10.47 -0.12
CA LEU A 116 0.50 9.31 -0.83
C LEU A 116 1.55 8.25 -1.14
N MET A 117 2.76 8.64 -1.56
CA MET A 117 3.88 7.72 -1.77
C MET A 117 4.21 6.95 -0.50
N PHE A 118 4.26 7.63 0.64
CA PHE A 118 4.47 6.96 1.92
C PHE A 118 3.36 5.97 2.26
N LEU A 119 2.09 6.33 2.05
CA LEU A 119 0.97 5.42 2.29
C LEU A 119 1.08 4.15 1.45
N ILE A 120 1.46 4.27 0.18
CA ILE A 120 1.71 3.13 -0.70
C ILE A 120 2.84 2.29 -0.14
N LEU A 121 4.02 2.86 0.15
CA LEU A 121 5.17 2.12 0.67
C LEU A 121 4.88 1.42 2.01
N TYR A 122 4.26 2.12 2.96
CA TYR A 122 3.93 1.58 4.28
C TYR A 122 2.92 0.43 4.20
N SER A 123 1.88 0.60 3.39
CA SER A 123 0.87 -0.45 3.21
C SER A 123 1.44 -1.66 2.47
N SER A 124 2.33 -1.45 1.49
CA SER A 124 3.09 -2.49 0.78
C SER A 124 3.99 -3.28 1.73
N TYR A 125 4.74 -2.57 2.58
CA TYR A 125 5.56 -3.17 3.62
C TYR A 125 4.71 -4.04 4.54
N THR A 126 3.52 -3.58 4.94
CA THR A 126 2.63 -4.35 5.80
C THR A 126 2.12 -5.62 5.10
N VAL A 127 1.79 -5.55 3.81
CA VAL A 127 1.44 -6.73 3.00
C VAL A 127 2.59 -7.75 2.99
N ILE A 128 3.81 -7.29 2.68
CA ILE A 128 5.00 -8.15 2.63
C ILE A 128 5.25 -8.79 3.99
N LYS A 129 5.14 -8.01 5.08
CA LYS A 129 5.29 -8.53 6.44
C LYS A 129 4.27 -9.62 6.76
N ILE A 130 2.98 -9.40 6.46
CA ILE A 130 1.94 -10.41 6.67
C ILE A 130 2.24 -11.67 5.86
N LEU A 131 2.66 -11.53 4.60
CA LEU A 131 3.07 -12.66 3.76
C LEU A 131 4.26 -13.40 4.38
N PHE A 132 5.28 -12.68 4.81
CA PHE A 132 6.45 -13.27 5.46
C PHE A 132 6.06 -14.03 6.73
N ASP A 133 5.20 -13.46 7.58
CA ASP A 133 4.70 -14.11 8.80
C ASP A 133 3.89 -15.39 8.47
N ILE A 134 3.13 -15.39 7.35
CA ILE A 134 2.44 -16.60 6.88
C ILE A 134 3.46 -17.67 6.46
N PHE A 135 4.43 -17.30 5.61
CA PHE A 135 5.38 -18.23 5.03
C PHE A 135 6.40 -18.77 6.03
N THR A 136 6.86 -17.94 6.97
CA THR A 136 7.83 -18.34 8.00
C THR A 136 7.19 -18.86 9.28
N GLY A 137 6.02 -18.35 9.67
CA GLY A 137 5.41 -18.64 10.97
C GLY A 137 4.26 -19.67 10.99
N LYS A 138 3.62 -20.00 9.85
CA LYS A 138 2.42 -20.87 9.84
C LYS A 138 2.37 -21.97 8.78
N ILE A 139 3.16 -21.93 7.71
CA ILE A 139 3.26 -23.07 6.76
C ILE A 139 4.26 -24.13 7.26
N VAL A 140 5.22 -23.76 8.10
CA VAL A 140 6.22 -24.70 8.65
C VAL A 140 5.63 -25.61 9.76
N VAL A 141 4.53 -25.23 10.41
CA VAL A 141 3.92 -26.02 11.49
C VAL A 141 2.87 -27.01 11.00
N GLU A 142 2.44 -26.95 9.73
CA GLU A 142 1.54 -27.97 9.13
C GLU A 142 2.30 -29.06 8.34
N ASN A 143 3.64 -29.02 8.32
CA ASN A 143 4.51 -30.06 7.75
C ASN A 143 5.35 -30.80 8.81
N ILE A 144 4.98 -30.73 10.10
CA ILE A 144 5.47 -31.61 11.18
C ILE A 144 4.28 -32.30 11.81
#